data_AF-A0A812RKS8-F1
#
_entry.id   AF-A0A812RKS8-F1
#
_cell.length_a   1.000
_cell.length_b   1.000
_cell.length_c   1.000
_cell.angle_alpha   90.00
_cell.angle_beta   90.00
_cell.angle_gamma   90.00
#
_symmetry.space_group_name_H-M   'P 1'
#
loop_
_entity.id
_entity.type
_entity.pdbx_description
1 polymer ?
#
loop_
_entity_poly.entity_id
_entity_poly.type
_entity_poly.pdbx_seq_one_letter_code
_entity_poly.pdbx_strand_id
1 'polypeptide(L)'
;MDLVNRRALLLYDVPGPTLWHERLLLQRLDGEEFAVLTPDGDVYIEQLSLQNEDLVGLRLLPRGGAMPVGVRAANLDRLPVFRPDELDAFRVEADREVEEERARRNAAAV
;
A
#
# COMPACT_ATOMS: atom_id res chain seq x y z
N MET A 1 12.92 -9.99 2.77
CA MET A 1 11.79 -10.63 2.06
C MET A 1 11.17 -9.61 1.12
N ASP A 2 10.80 -10.05 -0.07
CA ASP A 2 10.06 -9.20 -0.99
C ASP A 2 8.57 -9.17 -0.59
N LEU A 3 8.00 -7.97 -0.54
CA LEU A 3 6.60 -7.71 -0.19
C LEU A 3 5.79 -7.27 -1.41
N VAL A 4 6.40 -7.16 -2.59
CA VAL A 4 5.69 -6.93 -3.84
C VAL A 4 4.65 -8.04 -4.07
N ASN A 5 3.49 -7.65 -4.61
CA ASN A 5 2.27 -8.45 -4.75
C ASN A 5 1.66 -8.94 -3.42
N ARG A 6 2.06 -8.39 -2.27
CA ARG A 6 1.37 -8.62 -1.00
C ARG A 6 0.31 -7.56 -0.76
N ARG A 7 -0.68 -7.91 0.06
CA ARG A 7 -1.68 -6.98 0.58
C ARG A 7 -1.30 -6.57 1.99
N ALA A 8 -1.29 -5.27 2.26
CA ALA A 8 -1.15 -4.70 3.59
C ALA A 8 -2.48 -4.09 4.03
N LEU A 9 -2.71 -4.08 5.33
CA LEU A 9 -3.83 -3.41 5.99
C LEU A 9 -3.23 -2.31 6.86
N LEU A 10 -3.63 -1.08 6.58
CA LEU A 10 -3.14 0.12 7.26
C LEU A 10 -4.26 0.71 8.10
N LEU A 11 -3.94 1.10 9.32
CA LEU A 11 -4.84 1.84 10.19
C LEU A 11 -4.22 3.22 10.44
N TYR A 12 -4.88 4.24 9.90
CA TYR A 12 -4.45 5.62 10.07
C TYR A 12 -4.90 6.21 11.41
N ASP A 13 -4.15 7.18 11.92
CA ASP A 13 -4.49 7.97 13.11
C ASP A 13 -5.49 9.09 12.77
N VAL A 14 -6.69 8.68 12.35
CA VAL A 14 -7.76 9.62 12.00
C VAL A 14 -8.94 9.47 12.96
N PRO A 15 -9.61 10.58 13.34
CA PRO A 15 -10.77 10.52 14.20
C PRO A 15 -11.93 9.80 13.50
N GLY A 16 -12.65 8.95 14.23
CA GLY A 16 -13.83 8.26 13.71
C GLY A 16 -13.83 6.76 14.01
N PRO A 17 -14.69 5.99 13.32
CA PRO A 17 -14.68 4.54 13.41
C PRO A 17 -13.35 3.95 12.94
N THR A 18 -12.87 2.91 13.62
CA THR A 18 -11.68 2.16 13.18
C THR A 18 -11.91 1.57 11.79
N LEU A 19 -11.16 2.04 10.80
CA LEU A 19 -11.18 1.55 9.42
C LEU A 19 -9.76 1.14 9.00
N TRP A 20 -9.62 -0.11 8.57
CA TRP A 20 -8.38 -0.65 8.03
C TRP A 20 -8.43 -0.55 6.50
N HIS A 21 -7.47 0.16 5.92
CA HIS A 21 -7.36 0.34 4.49
C HIS A 21 -6.46 -0.73 3.89
N GLU A 22 -6.98 -1.45 2.89
CA GLU A 22 -6.19 -2.40 2.14
C GLU A 22 -5.34 -1.68 1.09
N ARG A 23 -4.08 -2.08 0.99
CA ARG A 23 -3.11 -1.65 -0.02
C ARG A 23 -2.55 -2.86 -0.72
N LEU A 24 -2.47 -2.83 -2.05
CA LEU A 24 -1.68 -3.80 -2.81
C LEU A 24 -0.30 -3.20 -3.07
N LEU A 25 0.74 -3.90 -2.65
CA LEU A 25 2.12 -3.44 -2.82
C LEU A 25 2.57 -3.82 -4.24
N LEU A 26 2.75 -2.82 -5.10
CA LEU A 26 3.03 -3.03 -6.52
C LEU A 26 4.52 -3.02 -6.83
N GLN A 27 5.26 -2.04 -6.29
CA GLN A 27 6.69 -1.90 -6.54
C GLN A 27 7.38 -1.32 -5.31
N ARG A 28 8.63 -1.74 -5.04
CA ARG A 28 9.41 -1.15 -3.95
C ARG A 28 10.21 0.05 -4.45
N LEU A 29 10.11 1.17 -3.75
CA LEU A 29 10.96 2.34 -3.97
C LEU A 29 12.31 2.15 -3.27
N ASP A 30 12.31 2.17 -1.95
CA ASP A 30 13.47 1.93 -1.08
C ASP A 30 13.00 1.53 0.32
N GLY A 31 13.81 0.76 1.06
CA GLY A 31 13.51 0.38 2.44
C GLY A 31 12.09 -0.17 2.65
N GLU A 32 11.28 0.58 3.40
CA GLU A 32 9.88 0.29 3.75
C GLU A 32 8.87 1.10 2.90
N GLU A 33 9.32 1.78 1.84
CA GLU A 33 8.49 2.57 0.94
C GLU A 33 8.13 1.80 -0.34
N PHE A 34 6.85 1.83 -0.69
CA PHE A 34 6.31 1.10 -1.82
C PHE A 34 5.37 2.00 -2.63
N ALA A 35 5.36 1.82 -3.94
CA ALA A 35 4.19 2.16 -4.73
C ALA A 35 3.06 1.19 -4.36
N VAL A 36 1.97 1.76 -3.84
CA VAL A 36 0.79 1.03 -3.40
C VAL A 36 -0.39 1.35 -4.31
N LEU A 37 -1.28 0.37 -4.48
CA LEU A 37 -2.60 0.56 -5.10
C LEU A 37 -3.67 0.60 -4.01
N THR A 38 -4.57 1.57 -4.13
CA THR A 38 -5.72 1.76 -3.24
C THR A 38 -7.02 1.14 -3.80
N PRO A 39 -8.08 0.99 -2.98
CA PRO A 39 -9.38 0.48 -3.42
C PRO A 39 -10.07 1.28 -4.52
N ASP A 40 -9.84 2.59 -4.58
CA ASP A 40 -10.35 3.51 -5.61
C ASP A 40 -9.50 3.54 -6.89
N GLY A 41 -8.36 2.85 -6.91
CA GLY A 41 -7.53 2.69 -8.11
C GLY A 41 -6.38 3.68 -8.23
N ASP A 42 -6.06 4.42 -7.16
CA ASP A 42 -4.93 5.33 -7.16
C ASP A 42 -3.61 4.58 -6.87
N VAL A 43 -2.54 5.03 -7.50
CA VAL A 43 -1.18 4.53 -7.29
C VAL A 43 -0.28 5.65 -6.81
N TYR A 44 0.34 5.47 -5.63
CA TYR A 44 1.29 6.45 -5.07
C TYR A 44 2.30 5.79 -4.15
N ILE A 45 3.35 6.54 -3.78
CA ILE A 45 4.39 6.09 -2.85
C ILE A 45 3.91 6.25 -1.41
N GLU A 46 3.96 5.15 -0.64
CA GLU A 46 3.60 5.13 0.77
C GLU A 46 4.67 4.42 1.60
N GLN A 47 4.99 5.00 2.76
CA GLN A 47 5.87 4.37 3.74
C GLN A 47 5.09 3.38 4.60
N LEU A 48 5.38 2.09 4.42
CA LEU A 48 4.74 0.98 5.14
C LEU A 48 5.48 0.65 6.43
N SER A 49 5.57 1.64 7.32
CA SER A 49 6.28 1.57 8.59
C SER A 49 5.48 2.21 9.71
N LEU A 50 5.67 1.77 10.95
CA LEU A 50 5.16 2.50 12.12
C LEU A 50 6.00 3.76 12.44
N GLN A 51 7.04 4.03 11.65
CA GLN A 51 7.71 5.35 11.64
C GLN A 51 6.90 6.39 10.85
N ASN A 52 5.97 5.96 10.00
CA ASN A 52 4.98 6.85 9.41
C ASN A 52 4.01 7.27 10.52
N GLU A 53 4.07 8.54 10.91
CA GLU A 53 3.27 9.08 12.02
C GLU A 53 1.76 9.04 11.77
N ASP A 54 1.36 8.94 10.50
CA ASP A 54 -0.04 8.78 10.13
C ASP A 54 -0.58 7.38 10.46
N LEU A 55 0.28 6.40 10.77
CA LEU A 55 -0.11 5.00 10.98
C LEU A 55 -0.02 4.60 12.46
N VAL A 56 -1.16 4.15 13.03
CA VAL A 56 -1.23 3.51 14.36
C VAL A 56 -1.28 1.98 14.27
N GLY A 57 -1.40 1.42 13.06
CA GLY A 57 -1.43 -0.01 12.86
C GLY A 57 -1.07 -0.43 11.45
N LEU A 58 -0.29 -1.52 11.36
CA LEU A 58 0.07 -2.16 10.10
C LEU A 58 -0.03 -3.68 10.24
N ARG A 59 -0.69 -4.35 9.29
CA ARG A 59 -0.77 -5.82 9.22
C ARG A 59 -0.59 -6.29 7.79
N LEU A 60 0.18 -7.35 7.57
CA LEU A 60 0.20 -8.02 6.27
C LEU A 60 -0.93 -9.04 6.20
N LEU A 61 -1.66 -9.03 5.07
CA LEU A 61 -2.63 -10.07 4.81
C LEU A 61 -1.90 -11.39 4.48
N PRO A 62 -2.25 -12.51 5.14
CA PRO A 62 -1.78 -13.83 4.77
C PRO A 62 -2.17 -14.18 3.33
N ARG A 63 -1.32 -14.94 2.63
CA ARG A 63 -1.57 -15.37 1.23
C ARG A 63 -2.86 -16.22 1.06
N GLY A 64 -3.42 -16.74 2.15
CA GLY A 64 -4.70 -17.46 2.16
C GLY A 64 -5.93 -16.61 2.49
N GLY A 65 -5.78 -15.29 2.62
CA GLY A 65 -6.90 -14.36 2.86
C GLY A 65 -7.50 -14.40 4.26
N ALA A 66 -6.93 -15.18 5.19
CA ALA A 66 -7.34 -15.20 6.58
C ALA A 66 -7.19 -13.79 7.21
N MET A 67 -8.17 -13.36 8.01
CA MET A 67 -8.09 -12.05 8.66
C MET A 67 -7.04 -12.04 9.78
N PRO A 68 -6.16 -11.03 9.84
CA PRO A 68 -5.26 -10.86 10.97
C PRO A 68 -6.02 -10.66 12.28
N VAL A 69 -5.41 -11.08 13.39
CA VAL A 69 -5.97 -10.88 14.73
C VAL A 69 -6.21 -9.40 15.00
N GLY A 70 -7.37 -9.07 15.54
CA GLY A 70 -7.79 -7.70 15.85
C GLY A 70 -8.38 -6.93 14.66
N VAL A 71 -8.34 -7.49 13.44
CA VAL A 71 -8.98 -6.92 12.25
C VAL A 71 -10.35 -7.55 12.06
N ARG A 72 -11.41 -6.73 12.08
CA ARG A 72 -12.77 -7.17 11.78
C ARG A 72 -13.08 -6.91 10.30
N ALA A 73 -13.73 -7.88 9.64
CA ALA A 73 -14.06 -7.76 8.23
C ALA A 73 -14.98 -6.56 7.91
N ALA A 74 -15.85 -6.18 8.84
CA ALA A 74 -16.75 -5.02 8.71
C ALA A 74 -16.01 -3.67 8.74
N ASN A 75 -14.75 -3.66 9.18
CA ASN A 75 -13.95 -2.46 9.36
C ASN A 75 -12.85 -2.40 8.30
N LEU A 76 -13.08 -2.96 7.11
CA LEU A 76 -12.11 -2.98 6.02
C LEU A 76 -12.62 -2.18 4.84
N ASP A 77 -11.79 -1.25 4.41
CA ASP A 77 -11.83 -0.67 3.08
C ASP A 77 -10.98 -1.56 2.15
N ARG A 78 -11.65 -2.53 1.52
CA ARG A 78 -11.00 -3.62 0.77
C ARG A 78 -10.76 -3.25 -0.69
N LEU A 79 -9.68 -3.77 -1.24
CA LEU A 79 -9.46 -3.70 -2.68
C LEU A 79 -10.60 -4.45 -3.41
N PRO A 80 -11.20 -3.85 -4.45
CA PRO A 80 -12.11 -4.56 -5.31
C PRO A 80 -11.36 -5.66 -6.10
N VAL A 81 -12.13 -6.49 -6.79
CA VAL A 81 -11.55 -7.43 -7.76
C VAL A 81 -11.24 -6.65 -9.03
N PHE A 82 -9.98 -6.31 -9.23
CA PHE A 82 -9.49 -5.74 -10.48
C PHE A 82 -9.33 -6.83 -11.54
N ARG A 83 -9.59 -6.47 -12.80
CA ARG A 83 -9.32 -7.32 -13.95
C ARG A 83 -7.81 -7.44 -14.19
N PRO A 84 -7.33 -8.52 -14.83
CA PRO A 84 -5.90 -8.69 -15.08
C PRO A 84 -5.26 -7.53 -15.85
N ASP A 85 -5.96 -6.98 -16.85
CA ASP A 85 -5.49 -5.83 -17.64
C ASP A 85 -5.38 -4.55 -16.81
N GLU A 86 -6.27 -4.36 -15.84
CA GLU A 86 -6.19 -3.23 -14.90
C GLU A 86 -4.98 -3.38 -13.98
N LEU A 87 -4.73 -4.58 -13.44
CA LEU A 87 -3.56 -4.84 -12.62
C LEU A 87 -2.24 -4.61 -13.36
N ASP A 88 -2.19 -4.96 -14.64
CA ASP A 88 -1.01 -4.69 -15.47
C ASP A 88 -0.83 -3.19 -15.72
N ALA A 89 -1.91 -2.44 -15.94
CA ALA A 89 -1.85 -0.98 -16.04
C ALA A 89 -1.35 -0.34 -14.74
N PHE A 90 -1.86 -0.75 -13.58
CA PHE A 90 -1.40 -0.23 -12.29
C PHE A 90 0.08 -0.55 -12.01
N ARG A 91 0.58 -1.71 -12.46
CA ARG A 91 2.01 -2.04 -12.33
C ARG A 91 2.89 -1.11 -13.16
N VAL A 92 2.48 -0.81 -14.39
CA VAL A 92 3.19 0.16 -15.25
C VAL A 92 3.18 1.54 -14.61
N GLU A 93 2.06 1.96 -14.02
CA GLU A 93 1.97 3.21 -13.29
C GLU A 93 2.86 3.23 -12.04
N ALA A 94 2.87 2.15 -11.26
CA ALA A 94 3.73 2.02 -10.08
C ALA A 94 5.22 2.12 -10.42
N ASP A 95 5.65 1.50 -11.53
CA ASP A 95 7.01 1.64 -12.02
C ASP A 95 7.33 3.10 -12.38
N ARG A 96 6.41 3.81 -13.03
CA ARG A 96 6.57 5.24 -13.33
C ARG A 96 6.69 6.07 -12.05
N GLU A 97 5.79 5.89 -11.09
CA GLU A 97 5.80 6.64 -9.83
C GLU A 97 7.10 6.43 -9.04
N VAL A 98 7.62 5.20 -9.03
CA VAL A 98 8.91 4.89 -8.39
C VAL A 98 10.06 5.58 -9.09
N GLU A 99 10.13 5.54 -10.41
CA GLU A 99 11.20 6.20 -11.16
C GLU A 99 11.15 7.72 -11.03
N GLU A 100 9.96 8.32 -11.08
CA GLU A 100 9.78 9.75 -10.87
C GLU A 100 10.19 10.17 -9.46
N GLU A 101 9.80 9.40 -8.43
CA GLU A 101 10.18 9.69 -7.05
C GLU A 101 11.69 9.56 -6.83
N ARG A 102 12.34 8.54 -7.42
CA ARG A 102 13.81 8.42 -7.41
C ARG A 102 14.46 9.64 -8.06
N ALA A 103 13.96 10.07 -9.22
CA ALA A 103 14.48 11.24 -9.91
C ALA A 103 14.32 12.52 -9.07
N ARG A 104 13.16 12.73 -8.43
CA ARG A 104 12.90 13.86 -7.52
C ARG A 104 13.89 13.89 -6.35
N ARG A 105 14.11 12.75 -5.68
CA ARG A 105 15.05 12.65 -4.55
C ARG A 105 16.50 12.88 -4.96
N ASN A 106 16.91 12.33 -6.11
CA ASN A 106 18.25 12.55 -6.64
C ASN A 106 18.48 14.02 -7.00
N ALA A 107 17.50 14.70 -7.57
CA ALA A 107 17.59 16.12 -7.88
C ALA A 107 17.66 17.01 -6.61
N ALA A 108 16.97 16.61 -5.53
CA ALA A 108 16.98 17.34 -4.26
C ALA A 108 18.27 17.13 -3.44
N ALA A 109 19.04 16.08 -3.73
CA ALA A 109 20.30 15.76 -3.06
C ALA A 109 21.53 16.49 -3.63
N VAL A 110 21.35 17.28 -4.70
CA VAL A 110 22.39 18.10 -5.38
C VAL A 110 22.29 19.55 -4.92
#